data_AF-A0A382P182-F1
#
_entry.id   AF-A0A382P182-F1
#
_cell.length_a   1.000
_cell.length_b   1.000
_cell.length_c   1.000
_cell.angle_alpha   90.00
_cell.angle_beta   90.00
_cell.angle_gamma   90.00
#
_symmetry.space_group_name_H-M   'P 1'
#
loop_
_entity.id
_entity.type
_entity.pdbx_description
1 polymer ?
#
loop_
_entity_poly.entity_id
_entity_poly.type
_entity_poly.pdbx_seq_one_letter_code
_entity_poly.pdbx_strand_id
1 'polypeptide(L)' 'MSENLYKGSEIVCQALINEGVEVAFGIPGGAILPLYGTLNKYPEIKHILTRHEQGASHAADGYARTTGKVGVAFATSGPG' A
#
# COMPACT_ATOMS: atom_id res chain seq x y z
N MET A 1 2.56 -16.75 26.39
CA MET A 1 2.34 -16.18 25.04
C MET A 1 3.34 -15.04 24.90
N SER A 2 4.31 -15.15 24.00
CA SER A 2 5.13 -13.99 23.64
C SER A 2 4.22 -13.00 22.90
N GLU A 3 4.15 -11.76 23.37
CA GLU A 3 3.52 -10.70 22.60
C GLU A 3 4.27 -10.56 21.27
N ASN A 4 3.61 -10.89 20.15
CA ASN A 4 4.16 -10.59 18.84
C ASN A 4 4.07 -9.08 18.66
N LEU A 5 5.18 -8.38 18.92
CA LEU A 5 5.30 -6.96 18.63
C LEU A 5 5.37 -6.76 17.11
N TYR A 6 4.26 -6.34 16.51
CA TYR A 6 4.24 -5.89 15.12
C TYR A 6 4.85 -4.49 15.01
N LYS A 7 5.64 -4.26 13.95
CA LYS A 7 5.98 -2.90 13.54
C LYS A 7 4.74 -2.18 13.00
N GLY A 8 4.71 -0.85 13.09
CA GLY A 8 3.60 -0.07 12.53
C GLY A 8 3.32 -0.36 11.06
N SER A 9 4.36 -0.60 10.24
CA SER A 9 4.20 -0.99 8.84
C SER A 9 3.51 -2.36 8.65
N GLU A 10 3.77 -3.31 9.54
CA GLU A 10 3.15 -4.64 9.53
C GLU A 10 1.67 -4.54 9.91
N ILE A 11 1.34 -3.66 10.87
CA ILE A 11 -0.05 -3.37 11.24
C ILE A 11 -0.81 -2.74 10.06
N VAL A 12 -0.19 -1.82 9.32
CA VAL A 12 -0.81 -1.22 8.11
C VAL A 12 -1.11 -2.28 7.05
N CYS A 13 -0.16 -3.17 6.74
CA CYS A 13 -0.40 -4.25 5.79
C CYS A 13 -1.54 -5.18 6.24
N GLN A 14 -1.54 -5.58 7.52
CA GLN A 14 -2.59 -6.45 8.05
C GLN A 14 -3.97 -5.78 8.01
N ALA A 15 -4.05 -4.49 8.32
CA ALA A 15 -5.29 -3.73 8.24
C ALA A 15 -5.82 -3.69 6.80
N LEU A 16 -4.96 -3.41 5.81
CA LEU A 16 -5.34 -3.41 4.40
C LEU A 16 -5.89 -4.78 3.96
N ILE A 17 -5.22 -5.87 4.35
CA ILE A 17 -5.69 -7.23 4.04
C ILE A 17 -7.05 -7.52 4.68
N ASN A 18 -7.25 -7.11 5.93
CA ASN A 18 -8.53 -7.30 6.62
C ASN A 18 -9.69 -6.52 5.95
N GLU A 19 -9.39 -5.40 5.31
CA GLU A 19 -10.33 -4.63 4.48
C GLU A 19 -10.48 -5.18 3.05
N GLY A 20 -9.85 -6.32 2.74
CA GLY A 20 -9.94 -6.98 1.43
C GLY A 20 -9.13 -6.31 0.32
N VAL A 21 -8.09 -5.53 0.67
CA VAL A 21 -7.22 -4.90 -0.32
C VAL A 21 -6.29 -5.94 -0.93
N GLU A 22 -6.36 -6.06 -2.26
CA GLU A 22 -5.54 -6.99 -3.06
C GLU A 22 -4.45 -6.27 -3.86
N VAL A 23 -4.61 -4.97 -4.14
CA VAL A 23 -3.72 -4.20 -5.01
C VAL A 23 -3.49 -2.81 -4.45
N ALA A 24 -2.22 -2.37 -4.42
CA ALA A 24 -1.83 -1.02 -4.07
C ALA A 24 -0.93 -0.42 -5.17
N PHE A 25 -1.10 0.87 -5.45
CA PHE A 25 -0.35 1.60 -6.47
C PHE A 25 0.51 2.66 -5.78
N GLY A 26 1.76 2.84 -6.19
CA GLY A 26 2.55 3.92 -5.61
C GLY A 26 4.00 3.94 -6.06
N ILE A 27 4.72 4.94 -5.56
CA ILE A 27 6.16 5.09 -5.74
C ILE A 27 6.83 5.23 -4.36
N PRO A 28 7.99 4.60 -4.11
CA PRO A 28 8.67 4.70 -2.82
C PRO A 28 9.27 6.08 -2.61
N GLY A 29 9.33 6.51 -1.35
CA GLY A 29 10.05 7.71 -0.92
C GLY A 29 10.47 7.60 0.55
N GLY A 30 11.34 8.51 0.99
CA GLY A 30 12.09 8.37 2.25
C GLY A 30 11.24 8.06 3.48
N ALA A 31 10.11 8.75 3.66
CA ALA A 31 9.28 8.60 4.84
C ALA A 31 8.43 7.31 4.85
N ILE A 32 8.03 6.81 3.68
CA ILE A 32 7.21 5.58 3.54
C ILE A 32 8.05 4.31 3.36
N LEU A 33 9.38 4.42 3.29
CA LEU A 33 10.30 3.28 3.16
C LEU A 33 10.06 2.14 4.16
N PRO A 34 9.73 2.38 5.46
CA PRO A 34 9.41 1.30 6.38
C PRO A 34 8.22 0.43 5.93
N LEU A 35 7.21 1.01 5.27
CA LEU A 35 6.09 0.27 4.70
C LEU A 35 6.55 -0.56 3.49
N TYR A 36 7.28 0.07 2.55
CA TYR A 36 7.83 -0.64 1.39
C TYR A 36 8.74 -1.80 1.77
N GLY A 37 9.55 -1.65 2.83
CA GLY A 37 10.40 -2.70 3.37
C GLY A 37 9.64 -3.87 4.00
N THR A 38 8.34 -3.70 4.27
CA THR A 38 7.46 -4.74 4.83
C THR A 38 6.61 -5.42 3.75
N LEU A 39 6.30 -4.77 2.62
CA LEU A 39 5.40 -5.29 1.59
C LEU A 39 5.77 -6.70 1.08
N ASN A 40 7.07 -7.02 1.01
CA ASN A 40 7.53 -8.35 0.58
C ASN A 40 7.11 -9.50 1.50
N LYS A 41 6.74 -9.22 2.76
CA LYS A 41 6.22 -10.20 3.72
C LYS A 41 4.71 -10.44 3.56
N TYR A 42 4.02 -9.61 2.79
CA TYR A 42 2.57 -9.61 2.62
C TYR A 42 2.21 -9.74 1.13
N PRO A 43 2.47 -10.91 0.51
CA PRO A 43 2.23 -11.14 -0.92
C PRO A 43 0.75 -11.02 -1.33
N GLU A 44 -0.18 -11.01 -0.37
CA GLU A 44 -1.61 -10.74 -0.56
C GLU A 44 -1.87 -9.33 -1.12
N ILE A 45 -0.98 -8.37 -0.85
CA ILE A 45 -1.04 -7.03 -1.41
C ILE A 45 -0.09 -6.94 -2.59
N LYS A 46 -0.64 -6.98 -3.80
CA LYS A 46 0.15 -6.73 -5.02
C LYS A 46 0.47 -5.25 -5.14
N HIS A 47 1.75 -4.90 -5.01
CA HIS A 47 2.21 -3.53 -5.27
C HIS A 47 2.50 -3.30 -6.76
N ILE A 48 1.96 -2.20 -7.30
CA ILE A 48 2.21 -1.71 -8.65
C ILE A 48 3.01 -0.41 -8.55
N LEU A 49 4.28 -0.48 -8.94
CA LEU A 49 5.15 0.68 -9.01
C LEU A 49 4.67 1.66 -10.09
N THR A 50 4.30 2.86 -9.69
CA THR A 50 3.99 3.97 -10.60
C THR A 50 5.22 4.87 -10.80
N ARG A 51 5.11 5.82 -11.73
CA ARG A 51 6.17 6.81 -12.01
C ARG A 51 5.87 8.21 -11.50
N HIS A 52 4.71 8.39 -10.90
CA HIS A 52 4.24 9.63 -10.29
C HIS A 52 3.10 9.29 -9.33
N GLU A 53 2.98 10.05 -8.25
CA GLU A 53 1.98 9.87 -7.19
C GLU A 53 0.57 10.15 -7.73
N GLN A 54 0.39 11.21 -8.51
CA GLN A 54 -0.83 11.43 -9.28
C GLN A 54 -1.22 10.21 -10.15
N GLY A 55 -0.23 9.55 -10.77
CA GLY A 55 -0.47 8.31 -11.52
C GLY A 55 -0.93 7.16 -10.64
N ALA A 56 -0.41 7.07 -9.40
CA ALA A 56 -0.88 6.10 -8.41
C ALA A 56 -2.34 6.38 -8.01
N SER A 57 -2.69 7.63 -7.73
CA SER A 57 -4.05 8.04 -7.40
C SER A 57 -5.02 7.74 -8.54
N HIS A 58 -4.69 8.09 -9.79
CA HIS A 58 -5.53 7.77 -10.94
C HIS A 58 -5.66 6.26 -11.18
N ALA A 59 -4.60 5.48 -11.00
CA ALA A 59 -4.66 4.03 -11.16
C ALA A 59 -5.52 3.37 -10.07
N ALA A 60 -5.35 3.76 -8.81
CA ALA A 60 -6.17 3.29 -7.69
C ALA A 60 -7.66 3.62 -7.91
N ASP A 61 -7.93 4.85 -8.35
CA ASP A 61 -9.26 5.31 -8.68
C ASP A 61 -9.89 4.52 -9.85
N GLY A 62 -9.15 4.33 -10.94
CA GLY A 62 -9.58 3.49 -12.07
C GLY A 62 -9.84 2.03 -11.66
N TYR A 63 -8.98 1.45 -10.83
CA TYR A 63 -9.16 0.12 -10.26
C TYR A 63 -10.46 0.03 -9.47
N ALA A 64 -10.76 1.02 -8.60
CA ALA A 64 -11.98 1.03 -7.83
C ALA A 64 -13.23 1.11 -8.72
N ARG A 65 -13.26 2.03 -9.70
CA ARG A 65 -14.41 2.21 -10.60
C ARG A 65 -14.69 0.98 -11.47
N THR A 66 -13.64 0.28 -11.90
CA THR A 66 -13.78 -0.83 -12.85
C THR A 66 -14.03 -2.18 -12.18
N THR A 67 -13.66 -2.34 -10.92
CA THR A 67 -13.77 -3.61 -10.18
C THR A 67 -14.82 -3.59 -9.08
N GLY A 68 -15.20 -2.40 -8.60
CA GLY A 68 -16.00 -2.24 -7.38
C GLY A 68 -15.24 -2.56 -6.08
N LYS A 69 -13.93 -2.86 -6.14
CA LYS A 69 -13.06 -3.12 -4.98
C LYS A 69 -12.41 -1.82 -4.50
N VAL A 70 -11.83 -1.83 -3.30
CA VAL A 70 -11.08 -0.68 -2.77
C VAL A 70 -9.79 -0.47 -3.58
N GLY A 71 -9.59 0.75 -4.07
CA GLY A 71 -8.33 1.20 -4.69
C GLY A 71 -7.44 1.90 -3.68
N VAL A 72 -6.16 1.49 -3.59
CA VAL A 72 -5.20 2.04 -2.63
C VAL A 72 -4.02 2.71 -3.33
N ALA A 73 -3.72 3.95 -2.95
CA ALA A 73 -2.55 4.69 -3.41
C ALA A 73 -1.56 4.93 -2.26
N PHE A 74 -0.28 4.69 -2.49
CA PHE A 74 0.82 4.99 -1.57
C PHE A 74 1.65 6.17 -2.10
N ALA A 75 1.96 7.10 -1.20
CA ALA A 75 2.84 8.24 -1.43
C ALA A 75 3.72 8.50 -0.21
N THR A 76 4.86 9.16 -0.40
CA THR A 76 5.72 9.61 0.70
C THR A 76 5.27 10.99 1.21
N SER A 77 5.84 11.46 2.32
CA SER A 77 5.66 12.85 2.75
C SER A 77 6.28 13.86 1.75
N GLY A 78 5.83 15.11 1.83
CA GLY A 78 6.42 16.22 1.07
C GLY A 78 5.80 16.35 -0.32
N PRO A 79 6.58 16.17 -1.42
CA PRO A 79 6.06 16.27 -2.78
C PRO A 79 5.21 15.08 -3.24
N GLY A 80 5.16 14.00 -2.44
CA GLY A 80 4.37 12.81 -2.71
C GLY A 80 2.87 13.04 -2.56
#